data_AF-A0A832NM72-F1
#
_entry.id   AF-A0A832NM72-F1
#
_cell.length_a   1.000
_cell.length_b   1.000
_cell.length_c   1.000
_cell.angle_alpha   90.00
_cell.angle_beta   90.00
_cell.angle_gamma   90.00
#
_symmetry.space_group_name_H-M   'P 1'
#
loop_
_entity.id
_entity.type
_entity.pdbx_description
1 polymer ?
#
loop_
_entity_poly.entity_id
_entity_poly.type
_entity_poly.pdbx_seq_one_letter_code
_entity_poly.pdbx_strand_id
1 'polypeptide(L)'
;MNPISGPLPHCGDYIEGLGNKLTMFVYANPTVFPAPLTNLAASASGHGLVRFDKQTRKITLECWPRSNSPSGPQEQFVGWPITVDLLQNYGRKAAGWLPRIQCNQTDPVVQVVDERNGEVVYTLRISGREWQPKVFAPGKYTVRIGEGPGRKEWQGIEAKPEPGNAVIEAKL
;
A
#
# COMPACT_ATOMS: atom_id res chain seq x y z
N MET A 1 11.36 9.19 17.78
CA MET A 1 11.57 9.07 16.33
C MET A 1 12.20 7.72 16.10
N ASN A 2 11.55 6.81 15.37
CA ASN A 2 12.18 5.55 14.96
C ASN A 2 12.84 5.82 13.61
N PRO A 3 14.20 5.86 13.52
CA PRO A 3 14.86 6.12 12.26
C PRO A 3 14.70 4.93 11.30
N ILE A 4 14.60 5.23 10.00
CA ILE A 4 14.72 4.22 8.96
C ILE A 4 16.14 4.25 8.41
N SER A 5 16.78 3.08 8.35
CA SER A 5 18.09 2.92 7.73
C SER A 5 18.03 3.27 6.25
N GLY A 6 18.99 4.06 5.77
CA GLY A 6 19.05 4.47 4.38
C GLY A 6 20.15 5.50 4.13
N PRO A 7 20.28 5.98 2.88
CA PRO A 7 21.31 6.94 2.50
C PRO A 7 21.02 8.38 2.95
N LEU A 8 19.82 8.65 3.50
CA LEU A 8 19.38 9.99 3.90
C LEU A 8 19.25 10.08 5.44
N PRO A 9 19.69 11.19 6.07
CA PRO A 9 19.80 11.30 7.53
C PRO A 9 18.48 11.56 8.27
N HIS A 10 17.40 11.97 7.58
CA HIS A 10 16.14 12.39 8.21
C HIS A 10 14.95 11.47 7.86
N CYS A 11 15.19 10.19 7.62
CA CYS A 11 14.14 9.21 7.40
C CYS A 11 13.69 8.57 8.73
N GLY A 12 12.40 8.27 8.86
CA GLY A 12 11.83 7.71 10.08
C GLY A 12 10.42 8.20 10.40
N ASP A 13 9.98 7.96 11.64
CA ASP A 13 8.65 8.34 12.10
C ASP A 13 8.56 9.80 12.56
N TYR A 14 7.54 10.51 12.06
CA TYR A 14 7.24 11.91 12.35
C TYR A 14 5.75 12.13 12.66
N ILE A 15 5.47 13.28 13.26
CA ILE A 15 4.13 13.87 13.31
C ILE A 15 4.22 15.16 12.50
N GLU A 16 3.44 15.28 11.42
CA GLU A 16 3.44 16.49 10.61
C GLU A 16 2.61 17.63 11.23
N GLY A 17 2.61 18.80 10.61
CA GLY A 17 2.06 20.03 11.15
C GLY A 17 0.54 20.00 11.47
N LEU A 18 -0.23 19.13 10.82
CA LEU A 18 -1.65 18.90 11.10
C LEU A 18 -1.88 17.78 12.14
N GLY A 19 -0.83 17.22 12.72
CA GLY A 19 -0.90 16.20 13.76
C GLY A 19 -0.99 14.75 13.25
N ASN A 20 -0.94 14.51 11.93
CA ASN A 20 -0.95 13.15 11.40
C ASN A 20 0.40 12.47 11.62
N LYS A 21 0.36 11.17 11.95
CA LYS A 21 1.56 10.34 12.03
C LYS A 21 1.97 9.92 10.62
N LEU A 22 3.24 10.10 10.27
CA LEU A 22 3.81 9.64 9.01
C LEU A 22 5.15 8.96 9.25
N THR A 23 5.51 8.09 8.31
CA THR A 23 6.84 7.49 8.23
C THR A 23 7.49 7.96 6.94
N MET A 24 8.55 8.74 7.05
CA MET A 24 9.33 9.26 5.93
C MET A 24 10.35 8.22 5.49
N PHE A 25 10.14 7.60 4.33
CA PHE A 25 11.08 6.62 3.77
C PHE A 25 12.23 7.28 3.00
N VAL A 26 11.92 8.30 2.21
CA VAL A 26 12.86 9.07 1.36
C VAL A 26 12.29 10.46 1.12
N TYR A 27 13.17 11.41 0.80
CA TYR A 27 12.78 12.78 0.42
C TYR A 27 13.81 13.36 -0.55
N ALA A 28 13.40 14.38 -1.30
CA ALA A 28 14.28 15.15 -2.18
C ALA A 28 14.02 16.65 -1.93
N ASN A 29 14.67 17.18 -0.89
CA ASN A 29 14.55 18.58 -0.52
C ASN A 29 15.76 19.37 -1.06
N PRO A 30 15.59 20.65 -1.45
CA PRO A 30 16.71 21.50 -1.82
C PRO A 30 17.63 21.72 -0.61
N THR A 31 18.95 21.69 -0.84
CA THR A 31 19.96 21.95 0.20
C THR A 31 20.29 23.43 0.35
N VAL A 32 19.99 24.23 -0.68
CA VAL A 32 20.09 25.69 -0.69
C VAL A 32 18.85 26.20 -1.40
N PHE A 33 18.14 27.16 -0.81
CA PHE A 33 17.05 27.86 -1.50
C PHE A 33 17.71 28.88 -2.43
N PRO A 34 17.88 28.61 -3.74
CA PRO A 34 18.61 29.52 -4.60
C PRO A 34 17.60 30.59 -5.00
N ALA A 35 17.62 31.72 -4.29
CA ALA A 35 17.07 32.95 -4.82
C ALA A 35 18.24 33.74 -5.42
N PRO A 36 18.29 33.98 -6.75
CA PRO A 36 17.37 33.51 -7.80
C PRO A 36 17.54 32.01 -8.16
N LEU A 37 16.50 31.39 -8.74
CA LEU A 37 16.46 29.98 -9.19
C LEU A 37 17.37 29.72 -10.42
N THR A 38 18.62 30.14 -10.36
CA THR A 38 19.59 30.01 -11.46
C THR A 38 20.22 28.63 -11.50
N ASN A 39 20.16 27.86 -10.39
CA ASN A 39 20.65 26.50 -10.32
C ASN A 39 19.49 25.51 -10.07
N LEU A 40 18.92 25.00 -11.16
CA LEU A 40 17.80 24.04 -11.13
C LEU A 40 18.17 22.69 -10.49
N ALA A 41 19.46 22.34 -10.43
CA ALA A 41 19.92 21.13 -9.75
C ALA A 41 19.90 21.31 -8.22
N ALA A 42 20.28 22.50 -7.74
CA ALA A 42 20.27 22.82 -6.31
C ALA A 42 18.85 23.02 -5.73
N SER A 43 17.87 23.34 -6.58
CA SER A 43 16.48 23.53 -6.18
C SER A 43 15.69 22.24 -5.97
N ALA A 44 16.33 21.06 -6.10
CA ALA A 44 15.66 19.75 -6.10
C ALA A 44 14.45 19.70 -7.07
N SER A 45 14.51 20.48 -8.16
CA SER A 45 13.44 20.54 -9.13
C SER A 45 13.41 19.28 -9.99
N GLY A 46 12.21 18.75 -10.22
CA GLY A 46 12.07 17.44 -10.81
C GLY A 46 10.63 17.06 -11.11
N HIS A 47 10.42 15.78 -11.38
CA HIS A 47 9.10 15.17 -11.58
C HIS A 47 9.04 13.81 -10.87
N GLY A 48 7.85 13.49 -10.37
CA GLY A 48 7.56 12.17 -9.83
C GLY A 48 6.90 11.29 -10.88
N LEU A 49 7.19 9.98 -10.85
CA LEU A 49 6.46 8.98 -11.63
C LEU A 49 6.01 7.85 -10.71
N VAL A 50 4.79 7.37 -10.89
CA VAL A 50 4.28 6.19 -10.17
C VAL A 50 3.99 5.10 -11.18
N ARG A 51 4.67 3.96 -11.02
CA ARG A 51 4.49 2.77 -11.87
C ARG A 51 3.72 1.72 -11.10
N PHE A 52 2.63 1.24 -11.71
CA PHE A 52 1.82 0.15 -11.18
C PHE A 52 2.10 -1.11 -11.99
N ASP A 53 2.80 -2.06 -11.38
CA ASP A 53 2.89 -3.41 -11.92
C ASP A 53 1.61 -4.17 -11.52
N LYS A 54 0.69 -4.29 -12.48
CA LYS A 54 -0.60 -4.94 -12.25
C LYS A 54 -0.47 -6.46 -12.07
N GLN A 55 0.61 -7.08 -12.53
CA GLN A 55 0.83 -8.51 -12.37
C GLN A 55 1.36 -8.80 -10.96
N THR A 56 2.39 -8.07 -10.53
CA THR A 56 3.04 -8.30 -9.22
C THR A 56 2.41 -7.51 -8.07
N ARG A 57 1.48 -6.59 -8.37
CA ARG A 57 0.83 -5.67 -7.41
C ARG A 57 1.81 -4.73 -6.69
N LYS A 58 2.99 -4.53 -7.27
CA LYS A 58 4.00 -3.58 -6.79
C LYS A 58 3.73 -2.19 -7.33
N ILE A 59 3.98 -1.21 -6.48
CA ILE A 59 3.86 0.22 -6.77
C ILE A 59 5.27 0.81 -6.60
N THR A 60 5.85 1.24 -7.70
CA THR A 60 7.17 1.89 -7.70
C THR A 60 6.97 3.39 -7.83
N LEU A 61 7.42 4.13 -6.81
CA LEU A 61 7.46 5.57 -6.80
C LEU A 61 8.87 6.01 -7.19
N GLU A 62 8.95 6.90 -8.17
CA GLU A 62 10.19 7.43 -8.73
C GLU A 62 10.24 8.94 -8.53
N CYS A 63 11.43 9.49 -8.37
CA CYS A 63 11.64 10.94 -8.25
C CYS A 63 12.87 11.36 -9.05
N TRP A 64 12.64 12.10 -10.13
CA TRP A 64 13.64 12.39 -11.15
C TRP A 64 14.03 13.87 -11.12
N PRO A 65 15.34 14.21 -11.19
CA PRO A 65 15.78 15.56 -11.46
C PRO A 65 15.21 16.08 -12.78
N ARG A 66 14.96 17.39 -12.88
CA ARG A 66 14.32 18.01 -14.06
C ARG A 66 15.08 17.77 -15.37
N SER A 67 16.41 17.70 -15.31
CA SER A 67 17.28 17.45 -16.46
C SER A 67 17.29 15.99 -16.92
N ASN A 68 16.73 15.09 -16.12
CA ASN A 68 16.79 13.65 -16.34
C ASN A 68 15.45 13.15 -16.87
N SER A 69 15.47 12.01 -17.54
CA SER A 69 14.36 11.35 -18.20
C SER A 69 14.36 9.86 -17.81
N PRO A 70 13.18 9.28 -17.56
CA PRO A 70 13.05 7.85 -17.28
C PRO A 70 13.42 6.93 -18.47
N SER A 71 13.68 7.50 -19.65
CA SER A 71 13.95 6.77 -20.89
C SER A 71 15.43 6.44 -21.13
N GLY A 72 16.34 6.77 -20.21
CA GLY A 72 17.78 6.58 -20.35
C GLY A 72 18.47 6.11 -19.05
N PRO A 73 19.81 5.93 -19.05
CA PRO A 73 20.58 5.43 -17.89
C PRO A 73 20.79 6.50 -16.80
N GLN A 74 19.93 7.50 -16.73
CA GLN A 74 20.08 8.65 -15.85
C GLN A 74 19.65 8.30 -14.43
N GLU A 75 20.25 8.96 -13.43
CA GLU A 75 19.98 8.67 -12.03
C GLU A 75 18.77 9.46 -11.49
N GLN A 76 18.06 8.85 -10.54
CA GLN A 76 17.02 9.50 -9.74
C GLN A 76 17.66 10.24 -8.55
N PHE A 77 16.86 10.96 -7.76
CA PHE A 77 17.35 11.49 -6.49
C PHE A 77 17.80 10.35 -5.55
N VAL A 78 18.77 10.63 -4.68
CA VAL A 78 19.31 9.65 -3.73
C VAL A 78 18.19 8.99 -2.92
N GLY A 79 18.23 7.65 -2.85
CA GLY A 79 17.21 6.84 -2.16
C GLY A 79 16.03 6.42 -3.04
N TRP A 80 15.87 7.00 -4.22
CA TRP A 80 14.82 6.63 -5.18
C TRP A 80 15.33 5.62 -6.22
N PRO A 81 14.45 4.76 -6.77
CA PRO A 81 13.03 4.65 -6.51
C PRO A 81 12.70 3.84 -5.25
N ILE A 82 11.50 4.02 -4.71
CA ILE A 82 10.93 3.17 -3.65
C ILE A 82 9.85 2.29 -4.25
N THR A 83 9.92 0.98 -3.97
CA THR A 83 8.86 0.03 -4.37
C THR A 83 8.16 -0.52 -3.13
N VAL A 84 6.84 -0.44 -3.13
CA VAL A 84 5.97 -1.04 -2.10
C VAL A 84 5.02 -2.05 -2.71
N ASP A 85 4.65 -3.07 -1.94
CA ASP A 85 3.57 -4.00 -2.29
C ASP A 85 2.21 -3.39 -1.94
N LEU A 86 1.17 -3.65 -2.75
CA LEU A 86 -0.19 -3.18 -2.49
C LEU A 86 -0.66 -3.48 -1.05
N LEU A 87 -0.34 -4.67 -0.52
CA LEU A 87 -0.74 -5.09 0.82
C LEU A 87 -0.04 -4.32 1.94
N GLN A 88 1.08 -3.63 1.66
CA GLN A 88 1.75 -2.77 2.64
C GLN A 88 0.94 -1.52 2.98
N ASN A 89 0.01 -1.08 2.12
CA ASN A 89 -0.99 -0.05 2.47
C ASN A 89 -1.89 -0.48 3.64
N TYR A 90 -1.95 -1.80 3.90
CA TYR A 90 -2.65 -2.40 5.02
C TYR A 90 -1.65 -2.98 6.03
N GLY A 91 -0.49 -2.32 6.22
CA GLY A 91 0.64 -2.74 7.03
C GLY A 91 0.41 -2.76 8.56
N ARG A 92 -0.76 -2.34 9.05
CA ARG A 92 -1.15 -2.48 10.46
C ARG A 92 -0.98 -3.93 10.94
N LYS A 93 -0.59 -4.10 12.21
CA LYS A 93 -0.52 -5.41 12.86
C LYS A 93 -1.91 -6.07 12.80
N ALA A 94 -1.96 -7.33 12.39
CA ALA A 94 -3.20 -8.10 12.44
C ALA A 94 -3.66 -8.24 13.89
N ALA A 95 -4.94 -7.95 14.14
CA ALA A 95 -5.63 -8.28 15.38
C ALA A 95 -6.46 -9.56 15.24
N GLY A 96 -6.69 -10.00 14.00
CA GLY A 96 -7.31 -11.28 13.69
C GLY A 96 -7.24 -11.62 12.21
N TRP A 97 -7.70 -12.81 11.89
CA TRP A 97 -7.68 -13.41 10.56
C TRP A 97 -9.07 -13.99 10.25
N LEU A 98 -9.54 -13.77 9.02
CA LEU A 98 -10.79 -14.37 8.53
C LEU A 98 -10.51 -15.79 7.99
N PRO A 99 -11.49 -16.56 7.53
CA PRO A 99 -11.23 -17.78 6.77
C PRO A 99 -10.42 -17.49 5.49
N ARG A 100 -9.66 -18.49 5.03
CA ARG A 100 -8.98 -18.42 3.74
C ARG A 100 -10.02 -18.33 2.63
N ILE A 101 -9.82 -17.43 1.69
CA ILE A 101 -10.63 -17.34 0.49
C ILE A 101 -10.04 -18.29 -0.55
N GLN A 102 -10.89 -19.09 -1.19
CA GLN A 102 -10.55 -19.88 -2.37
C GLN A 102 -11.57 -19.60 -3.47
N CYS A 103 -11.09 -19.32 -4.68
CA CYS A 103 -11.93 -18.93 -5.81
C CYS A 103 -11.64 -19.74 -7.08
N ASN A 104 -12.67 -19.97 -7.88
CA ASN A 104 -12.55 -20.58 -9.21
C ASN A 104 -11.92 -19.62 -10.25
N GLN A 105 -12.00 -18.30 -10.02
CA GLN A 105 -11.40 -17.28 -10.88
C GLN A 105 -10.09 -16.74 -10.29
N THR A 106 -9.15 -16.36 -11.15
CA THR A 106 -7.89 -15.72 -10.75
C THR A 106 -8.10 -14.24 -10.46
N ASP A 107 -7.39 -13.73 -9.45
CA ASP A 107 -7.36 -12.33 -9.06
C ASP A 107 -8.77 -11.72 -8.82
N PRO A 108 -9.65 -12.32 -8.00
CA PRO A 108 -10.94 -11.71 -7.69
C PRO A 108 -10.78 -10.43 -6.84
N VAL A 109 -11.77 -9.54 -6.92
CA VAL A 109 -11.92 -8.44 -5.95
C VAL A 109 -12.45 -9.00 -4.64
N VAL A 110 -11.80 -8.63 -3.54
CA VAL A 110 -12.25 -8.93 -2.17
C VAL A 110 -12.47 -7.61 -1.45
N GLN A 111 -13.65 -7.47 -0.84
CA GLN A 111 -13.98 -6.39 0.08
C GLN A 111 -14.28 -6.97 1.46
N VAL A 112 -13.66 -6.40 2.48
CA VAL A 112 -13.90 -6.75 3.89
C VAL A 112 -14.53 -5.55 4.58
N VAL A 113 -15.66 -5.78 5.23
CA VAL A 113 -16.45 -4.77 5.94
C VAL A 113 -16.54 -5.16 7.40
N ASP A 114 -16.24 -4.22 8.30
CA ASP A 114 -16.40 -4.40 9.74
C ASP A 114 -17.87 -4.25 10.11
N GLU A 115 -18.50 -5.29 10.66
CA GLU A 115 -19.94 -5.27 10.95
C GLU A 115 -20.31 -4.39 12.15
N ARG A 116 -19.33 -3.97 12.96
CA ARG A 116 -19.58 -3.14 14.14
C ARG A 116 -19.99 -1.72 13.76
N ASN A 117 -19.42 -1.19 12.69
CA ASN A 117 -19.64 0.18 12.23
C ASN A 117 -20.02 0.28 10.73
N GLY A 118 -20.02 -0.84 10.00
CA GLY A 118 -20.33 -0.88 8.57
C GLY A 118 -19.20 -0.33 7.68
N GLU A 119 -18.02 -0.05 8.24
CA GLU A 119 -16.91 0.52 7.48
C GLU A 119 -16.19 -0.53 6.65
N VAL A 120 -15.82 -0.15 5.43
CA VAL A 120 -14.94 -0.94 4.59
C VAL A 120 -13.53 -0.91 5.20
N VAL A 121 -13.06 -2.06 5.65
CA VAL A 121 -11.67 -2.23 6.12
C VAL A 121 -10.71 -2.09 4.95
N TYR A 122 -11.04 -2.74 3.83
CA TYR A 122 -10.38 -2.59 2.54
C TYR A 122 -11.20 -3.20 1.40
N THR A 123 -10.91 -2.72 0.19
CA THR A 123 -11.28 -3.36 -1.08
C THR A 123 -10.02 -3.50 -1.91
N LEU A 124 -9.68 -4.72 -2.33
CA LEU A 124 -8.50 -4.95 -3.18
C LEU A 124 -8.69 -6.13 -4.10
N ARG A 125 -7.91 -6.17 -5.17
CA ARG A 125 -7.78 -7.36 -6.02
C ARG A 125 -6.65 -8.24 -5.49
N ILE A 126 -6.97 -9.49 -5.15
CA ILE A 126 -5.95 -10.43 -4.66
C ILE A 126 -5.06 -10.90 -5.81
N SER A 127 -3.92 -11.52 -5.49
CA SER A 127 -3.08 -12.21 -6.47
C SER A 127 -3.33 -13.72 -6.34
N GLY A 128 -3.65 -14.37 -7.46
CA GLY A 128 -3.98 -15.78 -7.53
C GLY A 128 -5.44 -16.08 -7.20
N ARG A 129 -5.68 -17.34 -6.81
CA ARG A 129 -7.02 -17.88 -6.51
C ARG A 129 -7.28 -18.04 -5.02
N GLU A 130 -6.26 -17.85 -4.20
CA GLU A 130 -6.30 -18.06 -2.76
C GLU A 130 -5.69 -16.87 -2.03
N TRP A 131 -6.35 -16.45 -0.95
CA TRP A 131 -5.83 -15.36 -0.13
C TRP A 131 -6.37 -15.44 1.29
N GLN A 132 -5.56 -15.02 2.26
CA GLN A 132 -5.89 -15.08 3.67
C GLN A 132 -6.07 -13.65 4.22
N PRO A 133 -7.31 -13.16 4.40
CA PRO A 133 -7.54 -11.80 4.86
C PRO A 133 -7.15 -11.65 6.34
N LYS A 134 -6.40 -10.58 6.64
CA LYS A 134 -6.18 -10.09 8.01
C LYS A 134 -7.10 -8.90 8.31
N VAL A 135 -7.45 -8.74 9.57
CA VAL A 135 -8.24 -7.60 10.07
C VAL A 135 -7.54 -6.95 11.26
N PHE A 136 -7.95 -5.74 11.60
CA PHE A 136 -7.23 -4.87 12.54
C PHE A 136 -7.96 -4.66 13.86
N ALA A 137 -9.04 -5.40 14.08
CA ALA A 137 -9.73 -5.49 15.35
C ALA A 137 -10.38 -6.87 15.51
N PRO A 138 -10.71 -7.31 16.74
CA PRO A 138 -11.59 -8.45 16.94
C PRO A 138 -13.04 -8.09 16.57
N GLY A 139 -13.79 -9.06 16.07
CA GLY A 139 -15.19 -8.88 15.74
C GLY A 139 -15.67 -9.79 14.61
N LYS A 140 -16.86 -9.47 14.11
CA LYS A 140 -17.46 -10.09 12.93
C LYS A 140 -17.31 -9.19 11.71
N TYR A 141 -17.17 -9.82 10.57
CA TYR A 141 -16.90 -9.17 9.31
C TYR A 141 -17.81 -9.72 8.22
N THR A 142 -18.19 -8.84 7.29
CA THR A 142 -18.76 -9.25 6.02
C THR A 142 -17.63 -9.32 4.98
N VAL A 143 -17.52 -10.45 4.29
CA VAL A 143 -16.60 -10.66 3.16
C VAL A 143 -17.40 -10.66 1.87
N ARG A 144 -17.02 -9.83 0.92
CA ARG A 144 -17.60 -9.77 -0.43
C ARG A 144 -16.53 -10.14 -1.45
N ILE A 145 -16.87 -11.03 -2.38
CA ILE A 145 -15.93 -11.55 -3.36
C ILE A 145 -16.55 -11.44 -4.76
N GLY A 146 -15.78 -10.94 -5.72
CA GLY A 146 -16.20 -10.76 -7.11
C GLY A 146 -16.70 -9.34 -7.43
N GLU A 147 -17.14 -9.17 -8.68
CA GLU A 147 -17.46 -7.87 -9.27
C GLU A 147 -18.83 -7.90 -9.95
N GLY A 148 -19.47 -6.73 -10.04
CA GLY A 148 -20.77 -6.60 -10.69
C GLY A 148 -21.87 -7.49 -10.06
N PRO A 149 -22.86 -7.93 -10.86
CA PRO A 149 -23.98 -8.75 -10.39
C PRO A 149 -23.58 -10.13 -9.86
N GLY A 150 -22.42 -10.65 -10.24
CA GLY A 150 -21.92 -11.97 -9.83
C GLY A 150 -21.27 -12.00 -8.44
N ARG A 151 -21.13 -10.84 -7.79
CA ARG A 151 -20.51 -10.72 -6.47
C ARG A 151 -21.26 -11.54 -5.42
N LYS A 152 -20.49 -12.29 -4.63
CA LYS A 152 -20.98 -13.10 -3.50
C LYS A 152 -20.66 -12.42 -2.18
N GLU A 153 -21.46 -12.70 -1.15
CA GLU A 153 -21.34 -12.08 0.17
C GLU A 153 -21.50 -13.14 1.28
N TRP A 154 -20.65 -13.04 2.30
CA TRP A 154 -20.69 -13.85 3.51
C TRP A 154 -20.65 -12.91 4.71
N GLN A 155 -21.69 -12.98 5.55
CA GLN A 155 -21.84 -12.15 6.75
C GLN A 155 -21.53 -12.95 8.03
N GLY A 156 -21.29 -12.25 9.12
CA GLY A 156 -21.09 -12.83 10.44
C GLY A 156 -19.78 -13.59 10.59
N ILE A 157 -18.80 -13.35 9.73
CA ILE A 157 -17.52 -14.06 9.73
C ILE A 157 -16.67 -13.57 10.89
N GLU A 158 -16.52 -14.42 11.90
CA GLU A 158 -15.75 -14.10 13.11
C GLU A 158 -14.24 -14.18 12.86
N ALA A 159 -13.52 -13.12 13.20
CA ALA A 159 -12.06 -13.10 13.13
C ALA A 159 -11.44 -13.96 14.23
N LYS A 160 -10.46 -14.77 13.87
CA LYS A 160 -9.69 -15.60 14.81
C LYS A 160 -8.31 -14.98 15.10
N PRO A 161 -7.72 -15.18 16.29
CA PRO A 161 -6.43 -14.57 16.63
C PRO A 161 -5.29 -14.98 15.70
N GLU A 162 -5.32 -16.23 15.21
CA GLU A 162 -4.33 -16.82 14.32
C GLU A 162 -4.95 -17.25 12.99
N PRO A 163 -4.16 -17.32 11.89
CA PRO A 163 -4.63 -17.89 10.63
C PRO A 163 -5.06 -19.34 10.82
N GLY A 164 -6.28 -19.67 10.38
CA GLY A 164 -6.84 -21.02 10.49
C GLY A 164 -6.96 -21.74 9.15
N ASN A 165 -7.49 -22.95 9.20
CA ASN A 165 -7.78 -23.79 8.02
C ASN A 165 -9.22 -23.65 7.51
N ALA A 166 -10.04 -22.79 8.12
CA ALA A 166 -11.39 -22.51 7.63
C ALA A 166 -11.32 -21.86 6.25
N VAL A 167 -12.23 -22.23 5.35
CA VAL A 167 -12.24 -21.76 3.97
C VAL A 167 -13.61 -21.16 3.60
N ILE A 168 -13.58 -20.04 2.89
CA ILE A 168 -14.69 -19.49 2.12
C ILE A 168 -14.46 -19.87 0.66
N GLU A 169 -15.28 -20.77 0.13
CA GLU A 169 -15.28 -21.13 -1.28
C GLU A 169 -16.18 -20.17 -2.07
N ALA A 170 -15.59 -19.39 -2.96
CA ALA A 170 -16.29 -18.46 -3.83
C ALA A 170 -16.33 -18.98 -5.27
N LYS A 171 -17.51 -19.37 -5.73
CA LYS A 171 -17.78 -19.68 -7.15
C LYS A 171 -18.35 -18.43 -7.82
N LEU A 172 -17.47 -17.70 -8.50
CA LEU A 172 -17.76 -16.47 -9.25
C LEU A 172 -18.05 -16.77 -10.71
#